data_AF-A0A432QTZ2-F1
#
_entry.id   AF-A0A432QTZ2-F1
#
_cell.length_a   1.000
_cell.length_b   1.000
_cell.length_c   1.000
_cell.angle_alpha   90.00
_cell.angle_beta   90.00
_cell.angle_gamma   90.00
#
_symmetry.space_group_name_H-M   'P 1'
#
loop_
_entity.id
_entity.type
_entity.pdbx_description
1 polymer ?
#
loop_
_entity_poly.entity_id
_entity_poly.type
_entity_poly.pdbx_seq_one_letter_code
_entity_poly.pdbx_strand_id
1 'polypeptide(L)' 'MAILYILSGTVLVLIFAFVLVYYFSPKRKDRVEAAKYEMLNDYDEPIADDEPEIDSPKE' A
#
# COMPACT_ATOMS: atom_id res chain seq x y z
N MET A 1 -13.82 -43.87 -12.37
CA MET A 1 -12.69 -43.62 -11.44
C MET A 1 -11.76 -42.51 -11.91
N ALA A 2 -11.17 -42.57 -13.11
CA ALA A 2 -10.23 -41.55 -13.61
C ALA A 2 -10.82 -40.11 -13.67
N ILE A 3 -12.10 -39.99 -14.04
CA ILE A 3 -12.80 -38.69 -14.14
C ILE A 3 -12.89 -37.98 -12.78
N LEU A 4 -13.11 -38.72 -11.69
CA LEU A 4 -13.17 -38.15 -10.34
C LEU A 4 -11.80 -37.65 -9.86
N TYR A 5 -10.72 -38.33 -10.26
CA TYR A 5 -9.35 -37.90 -9.98
C TYR A 5 -9.03 -36.58 -10.69
N ILE A 6 -9.42 -36.45 -11.95
CA ILE A 6 -9.19 -35.23 -12.72
C ILE A 6 -10.05 -34.07 -12.19
N LEU A 7 -11.32 -34.33 -11.86
CA LEU A 7 -12.22 -33.32 -11.30
C LEU A 7 -11.75 -32.82 -9.94
N SER A 8 -11.38 -33.72 -9.04
CA SER A 8 -10.88 -33.34 -7.70
C SER A 8 -9.58 -32.53 -7.77
N GLY A 9 -8.64 -32.94 -8.63
CA GLY A 9 -7.42 -32.16 -8.87
C GLY A 9 -7.70 -30.77 -9.44
N THR A 10 -8.61 -30.69 -10.43
CA THR A 10 -8.99 -29.42 -11.06
C THR A 10 -9.67 -28.48 -10.07
N VAL A 11 -10.59 -28.99 -9.26
CA VAL A 11 -11.29 -28.21 -8.22
C VAL A 11 -10.30 -27.67 -7.20
N LEU A 12 -9.34 -28.50 -6.77
CA LEU A 12 -8.30 -28.06 -5.82
C LEU A 12 -7.47 -26.90 -6.38
N VAL A 13 -7.01 -27.01 -7.63
CA VAL A 13 -6.23 -25.96 -8.29
C VAL A 13 -7.05 -24.67 -8.44
N LEU A 14 -8.33 -24.77 -8.80
CA LEU A 14 -9.22 -23.61 -8.93
C LEU A 14 -9.44 -22.90 -7.60
N ILE A 15 -9.61 -23.63 -6.50
CA ILE A 15 -9.75 -23.03 -5.16
C ILE A 15 -8.49 -22.26 -4.78
N PHE A 16 -7.30 -22.84 -4.97
CA PHE A 16 -6.04 -22.16 -4.70
C PHE A 16 -5.85 -20.92 -5.57
N ALA A 17 -6.10 -21.03 -6.87
CA ALA A 17 -6.01 -19.89 -7.78
C ALA A 17 -6.99 -18.77 -7.39
N PHE A 18 -8.22 -19.12 -7.02
CA PHE A 18 -9.23 -18.18 -6.55
C PHE A 18 -8.76 -17.43 -5.29
N VAL A 19 -8.24 -18.16 -4.29
CA VAL A 19 -7.73 -17.56 -3.05
C VAL A 19 -6.59 -16.58 -3.34
N LEU A 20 -5.65 -16.96 -4.21
CA LEU A 20 -4.55 -16.08 -4.61
C LEU A 20 -5.06 -14.83 -5.32
N VAL A 21 -5.94 -14.97 -6.32
CA VAL A 21 -6.49 -13.83 -7.06
C VAL A 21 -7.34 -12.93 -6.16
N TYR A 22 -8.12 -13.50 -5.24
CA TYR A 22 -8.98 -12.76 -4.32
C TYR A 22 -8.16 -11.99 -3.28
N TYR A 23 -7.16 -12.63 -2.68
CA TYR A 23 -6.36 -12.02 -1.61
C TYR A 23 -5.29 -11.07 -2.15
N PHE A 24 -4.64 -11.46 -3.25
CA PHE A 24 -3.60 -10.68 -3.93
C PHE A 24 -4.17 -9.73 -4.98
N SER A 25 -5.51 -9.61 -5.05
CA SER A 25 -6.16 -8.67 -5.94
C SER A 25 -5.63 -7.26 -5.66
N PRO A 26 -5.16 -6.52 -6.68
CA PRO A 26 -4.49 -5.23 -6.54
C PRO A 26 -5.32 -4.15 -5.85
N LYS A 27 -6.59 -4.42 -5.54
CA LYS A 27 -7.50 -3.53 -4.80
C LYS A 27 -7.02 -3.18 -3.37
N ARG A 28 -5.99 -3.84 -2.85
CA ARG A 28 -5.31 -3.46 -1.59
C ARG A 28 -3.95 -2.80 -1.77
N LYS A 29 -3.40 -2.76 -3.00
CA LYS A 29 -2.14 -2.05 -3.26
C LYS A 29 -2.30 -0.56 -2.95
N ASP A 30 -3.37 0.07 -3.43
CA ASP A 30 -3.63 1.50 -3.18
C ASP A 30 -3.74 1.82 -1.69
N ARG A 31 -4.26 0.91 -0.85
CA ARG A 31 -4.38 1.15 0.60
C ARG A 31 -3.06 1.03 1.35
N VAL A 32 -2.15 0.16 0.91
CA VAL A 32 -0.82 0.00 1.52
C VAL A 32 0.15 1.04 0.96
N GLU A 33 0.00 1.40 -0.32
CA GLU A 33 0.77 2.45 -0.97
C GLU A 33 0.34 3.84 -0.50
N ALA A 34 -0.96 4.10 -0.26
CA ALA A 34 -1.42 5.38 0.30
C ALA A 34 -0.76 5.70 1.64
N ALA A 35 -0.66 4.74 2.56
CA ALA A 35 0.04 4.93 3.83
C ALA A 35 1.55 5.18 3.65
N LYS A 36 2.15 4.69 2.57
CA LYS A 36 3.55 4.97 2.22
C LYS A 36 3.74 6.38 1.65
N TYR A 37 2.80 6.87 0.85
CA TYR A 37 2.83 8.22 0.29
C TYR A 37 2.39 9.29 1.29
N GLU A 38 1.62 8.93 2.32
CA GLU A 38 1.26 9.82 3.43
C GLU A 38 2.50 10.32 4.18
N MET A 39 3.51 9.46 4.39
CA MET A 39 4.80 9.86 4.97
C MET A 39 5.68 10.74 4.06
N LEU A 40 5.35 10.86 2.77
CA LEU A 40 6.10 11.70 1.81
C LEU A 40 5.44 13.08 1.64
N ASN A 41 4.14 13.20 1.93
CA ASN A 41 3.37 14.45 1.79
C ASN A 41 3.63 15.44 2.93
N ASP A 42 4.11 14.98 4.10
CA ASP A 42 4.48 15.85 5.23
C ASP A 42 5.77 16.68 4.96
N TYR A 43 6.48 16.41 3.86
CA TYR A 43 7.69 17.17 3.47
C TYR A 43 7.41 18.32 2.49
N ASP A 44 6.18 18.43 1.95
CA ASP A 44 5.77 19.50 1.03
C ASP A 44 5.01 20.63 1.74
N GLU A 45 4.88 20.56 3.08
CA GLU A 45 4.48 21.73 3.86
C GLU A 45 5.68 22.70 3.85
N PRO A 46 5.56 23.91 3.26
CA PRO A 46 6.61 24.91 3.40
C PRO A 46 6.76 25.16 4.89
N ILE A 47 7.93 24.82 5.43
CA ILE A 47 8.33 25.23 6.77
C ILE A 47 8.02 26.72 6.82
N ALA A 48 6.98 27.10 7.58
CA ALA A 48 6.60 28.49 7.70
C ALA A 48 7.86 29.24 8.07
N ASP A 49 8.26 30.19 7.22
CA ASP A 49 9.39 31.08 7.40
C ASP A 49 9.14 32.06 8.58
N ASP A 50 8.61 31.56 9.70
CA ASP A 50 8.71 32.23 10.99
C ASP A 50 10.13 31.95 11.52
N GLU A 51 11.13 32.52 10.86
CA GLU A 51 12.40 32.80 11.51
C GLU A 51 12.06 33.57 12.81
N PRO A 52 12.48 33.11 14.00
CA PRO A 52 12.39 33.96 15.16
C PRO A 52 13.27 35.18 14.90
N GLU A 53 12.66 36.35 14.76
CA GLU A 53 13.34 37.65 14.66
C GLU A 53 14.22 37.83 15.90
N ILE A 54 15.50 37.45 15.78
CA ILE A 54 16.51 37.75 16.80
C ILE A 54 16.89 39.21 16.58
N ASP A 55 16.26 40.10 17.34
CA ASP A 55 16.62 41.52 17.45
C ASP A 55 18.09 41.63 17.88
N SER A 56 18.97 41.82 16.90
CA SER A 56 20.39 42.02 17.12
C SER A 56 20.60 43.48 17.53
N PRO A 57 21.14 43.75 18.74
CA PRO A 57 21.36 45.10 19.21
C PRO A 57 22.25 45.89 18.24
N LYS A 58 21.80 47.08 17.86
CA LYS A 58 22.58 48.03 17.05
C LYS A 58 23.74 48.57 17.88
N GLU A 59 24.96 48.24 17.46
CA GLU A 59 26.21 48.91 17.89
C GLU A 59 26.85 49.63 16.71
#